data_AF-A0A554VI58-F1
#
_entry.id   AF-A0A554VI58-F1
#
_cell.length_a   1.000
_cell.length_b   1.000
_cell.length_c   1.000
_cell.angle_alpha   90.00
_cell.angle_beta   90.00
_cell.angle_gamma   90.00
#
_symmetry.space_group_name_H-M   'P 1'
#
loop_
_entity.id
_entity.type
_entity.pdbx_description
1 polymer ?
#
loop_
_entity_poly.entity_id
_entity_poly.type
_entity_poly.pdbx_seq_one_letter_code
_entity_poly.pdbx_strand_id
1 'polypeptide(L)'
;MSLRKSKSISGIDEFLENNKEFWQHLQTFCVAECCGIDAFDFSKENIERIIRQYNYQNILNDINESIEFINKSSSKLISSSILNHCVLKNKFIELLEDIKRVLLSVSV
;
A
#
# COMPACT_ATOMS: atom_id res chain seq x y z
N MET A 1 11.16 -25.72 -26.57
CA MET A 1 11.90 -24.68 -25.82
C MET A 1 10.88 -23.66 -25.32
N SER A 2 10.24 -23.94 -24.19
CA SER A 2 9.14 -23.13 -23.67
C SER A 2 9.71 -22.04 -22.78
N LEU A 3 9.82 -20.82 -23.30
CA LEU A 3 10.19 -19.64 -22.53
C LEU A 3 9.06 -19.41 -21.52
N ARG A 4 9.20 -19.96 -20.30
CA ARG A 4 8.47 -19.44 -19.14
C ARG A 4 8.91 -17.98 -19.02
N LYS A 5 8.11 -17.05 -19.55
CA LYS A 5 8.26 -15.62 -19.22
C LYS A 5 8.21 -15.57 -17.70
N SER A 6 9.35 -15.36 -17.07
CA SER A 6 9.42 -15.00 -15.66
C SER A 6 8.42 -13.87 -15.45
N LYS A 7 7.43 -14.08 -14.59
CA LYS A 7 6.45 -13.06 -14.26
C LYS A 7 7.24 -11.99 -13.51
N SER A 8 7.56 -10.87 -14.15
CA SER A 8 8.25 -9.76 -13.49
C SER A 8 7.35 -9.18 -12.40
N ILE A 9 7.86 -9.20 -11.16
CA ILE A 9 7.23 -8.66 -9.96
C ILE A 9 8.09 -7.48 -9.51
N SER A 10 7.45 -6.35 -9.21
CA SER A 10 8.12 -5.21 -8.56
C SER A 10 7.61 -5.06 -7.13
N GLY A 11 8.54 -4.90 -6.19
CA GLY A 11 8.22 -4.58 -4.80
C GLY A 11 8.09 -3.07 -4.60
N ILE A 12 7.27 -2.65 -3.64
CA ILE A 12 7.15 -1.23 -3.23
C ILE A 12 7.50 -1.00 -1.76
N ASP A 13 8.02 -2.01 -1.06
CA ASP A 13 8.30 -1.93 0.38
C ASP A 13 9.29 -0.80 0.71
N GLU A 14 10.17 -0.42 -0.22
CA GLU A 14 11.10 0.71 -0.04
C GLU A 14 10.39 2.05 0.25
N PHE A 15 9.21 2.27 -0.34
CA PHE A 15 8.42 3.48 -0.11
C PHE A 15 7.60 3.37 1.18
N LEU A 16 7.11 2.18 1.49
CA LEU A 16 6.25 1.96 2.66
C LEU A 16 7.05 1.89 3.97
N GLU A 17 8.33 1.49 3.92
CA GLU A 17 9.19 1.35 5.10
C GLU A 17 9.40 2.70 5.82
N ASN A 18 9.40 3.82 5.08
CA ASN A 18 9.48 5.18 5.63
C ASN A 18 8.43 5.46 6.70
N ASN A 19 7.24 4.87 6.55
CA ASN A 19 6.12 5.01 7.46
C ASN A 19 5.54 3.64 7.84
N LYS A 20 6.40 2.65 8.05
CA LYS A 20 6.02 1.27 8.38
C LYS A 20 5.02 1.18 9.54
N GLU A 21 5.27 1.96 10.60
CA GLU A 21 4.42 1.96 11.80
C GLU A 21 2.99 2.42 11.52
N PHE A 22 2.80 3.37 10.59
CA PHE A 22 1.46 3.79 10.16
C PHE A 22 0.69 2.61 9.55
N TRP A 23 1.33 1.87 8.64
CA TRP A 23 0.72 0.68 8.03
C TRP A 23 0.42 -0.41 9.07
N GLN A 24 1.33 -0.63 10.02
CA GLN A 24 1.12 -1.59 11.10
C GLN A 24 -0.04 -1.19 12.02
N HIS A 25 -0.21 0.09 12.33
CA HIS A 25 -1.33 0.58 13.14
C HIS A 25 -2.68 0.52 12.43
N LEU A 26 -2.71 0.41 11.10
CA LEU A 26 -3.92 0.13 10.33
C LEU A 26 -4.35 -1.34 10.42
N GLN A 27 -3.49 -2.24 10.90
CA GLN A 27 -3.88 -3.64 11.14
C GLN A 27 -4.91 -3.70 12.27
N THR A 28 -5.88 -4.59 12.09
CA THR A 28 -6.94 -4.84 13.06
C THR A 28 -6.56 -5.98 14.01
N PHE A 29 -7.51 -6.84 14.37
CA PHE A 29 -7.27 -7.98 15.26
C PHE A 29 -6.52 -9.13 14.57
N CYS A 30 -6.49 -9.17 13.24
CA CYS A 30 -5.71 -10.16 12.48
C CYS A 30 -4.35 -9.58 12.11
N VAL A 31 -3.29 -10.39 12.26
CA VAL A 31 -1.98 -10.03 11.72
C VAL A 31 -1.97 -10.18 10.19
N ALA A 32 -1.30 -9.27 9.49
CA ALA A 32 -1.17 -9.31 8.04
C ALA A 32 -0.67 -10.68 7.52
N GLU A 33 0.19 -11.37 8.27
CA GLU A 33 0.71 -12.70 7.92
C GLU A 33 -0.40 -13.77 7.77
N CYS A 34 -1.55 -13.61 8.43
CA CYS A 34 -2.65 -14.57 8.41
C CYS A 34 -3.79 -14.15 7.45
N CYS A 35 -4.17 -12.87 7.45
CA CYS A 35 -5.29 -12.37 6.63
C CYS A 35 -4.86 -11.55 5.41
N GLY A 36 -3.56 -11.41 5.15
CA GLY A 36 -3.07 -10.60 4.03
C GLY A 36 -3.52 -9.14 4.13
N ILE A 37 -3.95 -8.59 3.00
CA ILE A 37 -4.49 -7.23 2.92
C ILE A 37 -5.79 -7.06 3.71
N ASP A 38 -6.55 -8.13 3.94
CA ASP A 38 -7.81 -8.07 4.70
C ASP A 38 -7.59 -7.90 6.21
N ALA A 39 -6.33 -7.96 6.67
CA ALA A 39 -5.96 -7.60 8.04
C ALA A 39 -6.05 -6.09 8.31
N PHE A 40 -5.99 -5.27 7.26
CA PHE A 40 -5.91 -3.81 7.36
C PHE A 40 -7.30 -3.19 7.25
N ASP A 41 -7.57 -2.20 8.08
CA ASP A 41 -8.78 -1.39 8.00
C ASP A 41 -8.44 -0.01 7.41
N PHE A 42 -8.73 0.14 6.12
CA PHE A 42 -8.58 1.38 5.36
C PHE A 42 -9.86 2.25 5.37
N SER A 43 -10.79 2.01 6.30
CA SER A 43 -11.95 2.87 6.49
C SER A 43 -11.55 4.29 6.85
N LYS A 44 -12.44 5.24 6.55
CA LYS A 44 -12.22 6.66 6.86
C LYS A 44 -12.01 6.87 8.36
N GLU A 45 -12.83 6.22 9.16
CA GLU A 45 -12.82 6.33 10.62
C GLU A 45 -11.49 5.87 11.20
N ASN A 46 -10.97 4.73 10.72
CA ASN A 46 -9.72 4.19 11.20
C ASN A 46 -8.50 5.00 10.73
N ILE A 47 -8.47 5.37 9.44
CA ILE A 47 -7.41 6.23 8.90
C ILE A 47 -7.38 7.58 9.61
N GLU A 48 -8.52 8.23 9.84
CA GLU A 48 -8.60 9.50 10.58
C GLU A 48 -8.05 9.38 12.01
N ARG A 49 -8.37 8.28 12.70
CA ARG A 49 -7.90 8.03 14.06
C ARG A 49 -6.37 7.86 14.11
N ILE A 50 -5.81 7.13 13.15
CA ILE A 50 -4.39 6.78 13.14
C ILE A 50 -3.54 7.93 12.61
N ILE A 51 -3.96 8.59 11.52
CA ILE A 51 -3.16 9.63 10.85
C ILE A 51 -2.83 10.82 11.77
N ARG A 52 -3.64 11.08 12.81
CA ARG A 52 -3.38 12.10 13.85
C ARG A 52 -2.06 11.91 14.60
N GLN A 53 -1.46 10.71 14.55
CA GLN A 53 -0.20 10.37 15.20
C GLN A 53 1.00 10.46 14.24
N TYR A 54 0.76 10.72 12.96
CA TYR A 54 1.77 10.66 11.90
C TYR A 54 1.82 11.96 11.10
N ASN A 55 2.91 12.13 10.35
CA ASN A 55 3.02 13.25 9.41
C ASN A 55 2.21 12.93 8.14
N TYR A 56 1.04 13.55 8.02
CA TYR A 56 0.14 13.38 6.88
C TYR A 56 0.82 13.57 5.52
N GLN A 57 1.63 14.63 5.37
CA GLN A 57 2.33 14.91 4.12
C GLN A 57 3.34 13.82 3.75
N ASN A 58 4.03 13.24 4.73
CA ASN A 58 4.98 12.16 4.47
C ASN A 58 4.25 10.91 3.96
N ILE A 59 3.13 10.52 4.60
CA ILE A 59 2.31 9.38 4.15
C ILE A 59 1.79 9.59 2.73
N LEU A 60 1.28 10.79 2.45
CA LEU A 60 0.76 11.12 1.13
C LEU A 60 1.86 11.09 0.06
N ASN A 61 3.06 11.58 0.38
CA ASN A 61 4.21 11.52 -0.52
C ASN A 61 4.63 10.08 -0.81
N ASP A 62 4.79 9.23 0.20
CA ASP A 62 5.16 7.82 -0.01
C ASP A 62 4.16 7.10 -0.92
N ILE A 63 2.86 7.39 -0.76
CA ILE A 63 1.81 6.82 -1.62
C ILE A 63 1.95 7.32 -3.07
N ASN A 64 2.18 8.62 -3.26
CA ASN A 64 2.38 9.18 -4.60
C ASN A 64 3.63 8.60 -5.29
N GLU A 65 4.75 8.50 -4.56
CA GLU A 65 5.99 7.91 -5.06
C GLU A 65 5.81 6.43 -5.42
N SER A 66 5.09 5.67 -4.59
CA SER A 66 4.72 4.28 -4.88
C SER A 66 3.91 4.17 -6.18
N ILE A 67 2.89 5.01 -6.36
CA ILE A 67 2.07 5.03 -7.58
C ILE A 67 2.91 5.38 -8.81
N GLU A 68 3.77 6.39 -8.71
CA GLU A 68 4.68 6.76 -9.81
C GLU A 68 5.64 5.64 -10.18
N PHE A 69 6.25 5.00 -9.19
CA PHE A 69 7.14 3.85 -9.38
C PHE A 69 6.41 2.70 -10.08
N ILE A 70 5.23 2.33 -9.59
CA ILE A 70 4.41 1.27 -10.18
C ILE A 70 4.09 1.63 -11.64
N ASN A 71 3.71 2.88 -11.93
CA ASN A 71 3.39 3.35 -13.27
C ASN A 71 4.58 3.25 -14.24
N LYS A 72 5.79 3.56 -13.79
CA LYS A 72 7.04 3.46 -14.57
C LYS A 72 7.52 2.01 -14.71
N SER A 73 7.15 1.12 -13.79
CA SER A 73 7.53 -0.30 -13.85
C SER A 73 6.88 -1.04 -15.03
N SER A 74 7.69 -1.90 -15.67
CA SER A 74 7.25 -2.85 -16.70
C SER A 74 6.65 -4.14 -16.12
N SER A 75 6.68 -4.31 -14.80
CA SER A 75 6.12 -5.46 -14.09
C SER A 75 4.60 -5.48 -14.16
N LYS A 76 4.05 -6.70 -14.33
CA LYS A 76 2.59 -6.91 -14.31
C LYS A 76 2.04 -7.10 -12.91
N LEU A 77 2.87 -7.61 -12.01
CA LEU A 77 2.53 -7.79 -10.60
C LEU A 77 3.32 -6.82 -9.75
N ILE A 78 2.65 -6.34 -8.72
CA ILE A 78 3.22 -5.53 -7.65
C ILE A 78 3.05 -6.29 -6.35
N SER A 79 4.08 -6.28 -5.52
CA SER A 79 4.07 -6.93 -4.21
C SER A 79 4.47 -5.96 -3.10
N SER A 80 3.91 -6.17 -1.92
CA SER A 80 4.38 -5.58 -0.68
C SER A 80 4.34 -6.64 0.42
N SER A 81 5.44 -6.78 1.15
CA SER A 81 5.53 -7.63 2.33
C SER A 81 4.86 -6.94 3.53
N ILE A 82 4.96 -5.61 3.62
CA ILE A 82 4.31 -4.82 4.67
C ILE A 82 2.79 -4.99 4.63
N LEU A 83 2.20 -4.93 3.44
CA LEU A 83 0.76 -5.13 3.25
C LEU A 83 0.36 -6.60 3.07
N ASN A 84 1.34 -7.51 3.07
CA ASN A 84 1.21 -8.92 2.68
C ASN A 84 0.28 -9.12 1.47
N HIS A 85 0.58 -8.40 0.38
CA HIS A 85 -0.28 -8.33 -0.80
C HIS A 85 0.52 -8.43 -2.10
N CYS A 86 0.06 -9.25 -3.05
CA CYS A 86 0.67 -9.40 -4.37
C CYS A 86 -0.41 -9.56 -5.44
N VAL A 87 -0.48 -8.60 -6.36
CA VAL A 87 -1.64 -8.42 -7.25
C VAL A 87 -1.23 -7.69 -8.54
N LEU A 88 -2.12 -7.67 -9.54
CA LEU A 88 -1.91 -6.94 -10.78
C LEU A 88 -1.69 -5.44 -10.52
N LYS A 89 -0.79 -4.84 -11.31
CA LYS A 89 -0.42 -3.41 -11.24
C LYS A 89 -1.62 -2.47 -11.15
N ASN A 90 -2.63 -2.63 -12.01
CA ASN A 90 -3.82 -1.77 -12.01
C ASN A 90 -4.63 -1.87 -10.70
N LYS A 91 -4.74 -3.08 -10.15
CA LYS A 91 -5.45 -3.34 -8.90
C LYS A 91 -4.68 -2.83 -7.68
N PHE A 92 -3.34 -2.89 -7.72
CA PHE A 92 -2.51 -2.28 -6.69
C PHE A 92 -2.61 -0.74 -6.70
N ILE A 93 -2.59 -0.12 -7.90
CA ILE A 93 -2.80 1.33 -8.03
C ILE A 93 -4.19 1.73 -7.51
N GLU A 94 -5.24 0.97 -7.86
CA GLU A 94 -6.61 1.21 -7.37
C GLU A 94 -6.66 1.25 -5.84
N LEU A 95 -6.03 0.28 -5.17
CA LEU A 95 -5.89 0.26 -3.71
C LEU A 95 -5.19 1.51 -3.15
N LEU A 96 -4.04 1.90 -3.73
CA LEU A 96 -3.29 3.08 -3.25
C LEU A 96 -4.07 4.38 -3.48
N GLU A 97 -4.77 4.50 -4.60
CA GLU A 97 -5.63 5.65 -4.90
C GLU A 97 -6.85 5.71 -3.97
N ASP A 98 -7.42 4.56 -3.60
CA ASP A 98 -8.50 4.50 -2.59
C ASP A 98 -8.02 5.01 -1.23
N ILE A 99 -6.88 4.51 -0.74
CA ILE A 99 -6.29 4.94 0.52
C ILE A 99 -5.97 6.44 0.48
N LYS A 100 -5.39 6.92 -0.63
CA LYS A 100 -5.10 8.33 -0.87
C LYS A 100 -6.36 9.19 -0.84
N ARG A 101 -7.46 8.76 -1.46
CA ARG A 101 -8.75 9.46 -1.42
C ARG A 101 -9.27 9.59 0.00
N VAL A 102 -9.19 8.51 0.78
CA VAL A 102 -9.61 8.53 2.19
C VAL A 102 -8.75 9.50 2.98
N LEU A 103 -7.42 9.42 2.84
CA LEU A 103 -6.45 10.33 3.46
C LEU A 103 -6.77 11.81 3.16
N LEU A 104 -6.99 12.17 1.89
CA LEU A 104 -7.35 13.53 1.48
C LEU A 104 -8.70 13.99 2.06
N SER A 105 -9.59 13.07 2.43
CA SER A 105 -10.91 13.36 2.98
C SER A 105 -10.96 13.56 4.51
N VAL A 106 -9.85 13.24 5.20
CA VAL A 106 -9.73 13.33 6.67
C VAL A 106 -8.79 14.45 7.11
N SER A 107 -8.03 15.06 6.20
CA SER A 107 -7.10 16.14 6.53
C SER A 107 -7.83 17.47 6.74
N VAL A 108 -7.78 17.93 8.00
CA VAL A 108 -8.05 19.30 8.46
C VAL A 108 -6.81 19.80 9.15
#